data_AF-A0A7J3VG55-F1
#
_entry.id   AF-A0A7J3VG55-F1
#
_cell.length_a   1.000
_cell.length_b   1.000
_cell.length_c   1.000
_cell.angle_alpha   90.00
_cell.angle_beta   90.00
_cell.angle_gamma   90.00
#
_symmetry.space_group_name_H-M   'P 1'
#
loop_
_entity.id
_entity.type
_entity.pdbx_description
1 polymer ?
#
loop_
_entity_poly.entity_id
_entity_poly.type
_entity_poly.pdbx_seq_one_letter_code
_entity_poly.pdbx_strand_id
1 'polypeptide(L)'
;MDSNSSLAQGGIAAVMRPPDTYEKHINDTLKVGQGLSDRKTVEILVRHGPEQINWLMEQGVDFSKHNGMLDLTREGGHSSRRVVHAGDITGFEVQKQLVENVKNNANIKIYEETTAIDLITSEDKCVGIKALDNNTSEIIEFYADTVVLATGGAGQLYSKTSNPLVATCDGVAMAWRAGAILRDLEFVQFHPSILDHGESPYFLISEAVRGEGGVLVNSEKEAFMTRYHPMLDLAPRAVASRAIVEEKNTAQVYSDITHKAKEMLATRFAAIYAAS
;
A
#
# COMPACT_ATOMS: atom_id res chain seq x y z
N MET A 1 15.08 7.76 1.41
CA MET A 1 14.54 7.31 0.11
C MET A 1 13.06 7.61 0.09
N ASP A 2 12.63 8.49 -0.80
CA ASP A 2 11.21 8.75 -1.03
C ASP A 2 10.60 7.57 -1.81
N SER A 3 9.59 6.92 -1.25
CA SER A 3 8.90 5.80 -1.88
C SER A 3 7.52 5.58 -1.27
N ASN A 4 6.62 4.98 -2.05
CA ASN A 4 5.30 4.56 -1.55
C ASN A 4 5.41 3.65 -0.33
N SER A 5 6.44 2.81 -0.26
CA SER A 5 6.62 1.85 0.82
C SER A 5 6.73 2.56 2.17
N SER A 6 7.51 3.65 2.27
CA SER A 6 7.65 4.41 3.52
C SER A 6 6.37 5.09 3.99
N LEU A 7 5.41 5.34 3.08
CA LEU A 7 4.15 6.02 3.38
C LEU A 7 3.02 5.05 3.77
N ALA A 8 3.25 3.74 3.70
CA ALA A 8 2.23 2.75 4.07
C ALA A 8 1.95 2.78 5.58
N GLN A 9 0.69 3.02 5.95
CA GLN A 9 0.28 3.17 7.35
C GLN A 9 -0.28 1.87 7.95
N GLY A 10 -1.28 1.28 7.26
CA GLY A 10 -2.15 0.22 7.79
C GLY A 10 -1.42 -1.02 8.28
N GLY A 11 -0.81 -1.78 7.38
CA GLY A 11 0.02 -2.93 7.72
C GLY A 11 0.10 -3.97 6.62
N ILE A 12 0.55 -5.18 6.98
CA ILE A 12 0.74 -6.31 6.07
C ILE A 12 -0.19 -7.45 6.49
N ALA A 13 -1.03 -7.93 5.57
CA ALA A 13 -1.99 -8.98 5.85
C ALA A 13 -1.33 -10.37 5.83
N ALA A 14 -1.39 -11.10 6.96
CA ALA A 14 -0.91 -12.47 7.07
C ALA A 14 -1.71 -13.27 8.11
N VAL A 15 -1.95 -14.55 7.84
CA VAL A 15 -2.69 -15.44 8.76
C VAL A 15 -1.76 -15.90 9.88
N MET A 16 -1.66 -15.10 10.95
CA MET A 16 -0.68 -15.33 12.01
C MET A 16 -1.13 -16.32 13.09
N ARG A 17 -2.44 -16.43 13.36
CA ARG A 17 -2.95 -17.30 14.43
C ARG A 17 -4.44 -17.66 14.27
N PRO A 18 -4.90 -18.79 14.86
CA PRO A 18 -6.32 -19.10 14.98
C PRO A 18 -7.11 -17.97 15.69
N PRO A 19 -8.42 -17.82 15.40
CA PRO A 19 -9.27 -18.67 14.55
C PRO A 19 -9.24 -18.30 13.05
N ASP A 20 -8.27 -17.48 12.61
CA ASP A 20 -8.09 -17.20 11.20
C ASP A 20 -7.47 -18.39 10.45
N THR A 21 -7.68 -18.45 9.14
CA THR A 21 -7.25 -19.56 8.28
C THR A 21 -6.86 -19.03 6.91
N TYR A 22 -5.97 -19.74 6.21
CA TYR A 22 -5.60 -19.40 4.83
C TYR A 22 -6.81 -19.36 3.92
N GLU A 23 -7.75 -20.30 4.08
CA GLU A 23 -8.96 -20.40 3.27
C GLU A 23 -9.85 -19.17 3.42
N LYS A 24 -10.02 -18.65 4.65
CA LYS A 24 -10.70 -17.36 4.88
C LYS A 24 -10.00 -16.22 4.14
N HIS A 25 -8.67 -16.15 4.22
CA HIS A 25 -7.93 -15.08 3.56
C HIS A 25 -7.97 -15.17 2.03
N ILE A 26 -7.81 -16.36 1.47
CA ILE A 26 -7.99 -16.63 0.03
C ILE A 26 -9.38 -16.20 -0.43
N ASN A 27 -10.43 -16.59 0.31
CA ASN A 27 -11.81 -16.26 -0.03
C ASN A 27 -12.08 -14.75 0.03
N ASP A 28 -11.56 -14.05 1.06
CA ASP A 28 -11.68 -12.59 1.17
C ASP A 28 -11.04 -11.91 -0.06
N THR A 29 -9.82 -12.31 -0.43
CA THR A 29 -9.09 -11.73 -1.57
C THR A 29 -9.81 -12.00 -2.89
N LEU A 30 -10.22 -13.24 -3.16
CA LEU A 30 -10.95 -13.60 -4.38
C LEU A 30 -12.29 -12.87 -4.50
N LYS A 31 -13.00 -12.70 -3.38
CA LYS A 31 -14.27 -11.98 -3.34
C LYS A 31 -14.10 -10.51 -3.71
N VAL A 32 -13.09 -9.85 -3.15
CA VAL A 32 -12.79 -8.44 -3.48
C VAL A 32 -12.25 -8.29 -4.90
N GLY A 33 -11.54 -9.31 -5.41
CA GLY A 33 -11.04 -9.37 -6.78
C GLY A 33 -12.11 -9.58 -7.86
N GLN A 34 -13.38 -9.77 -7.49
CA GLN A 34 -14.54 -9.86 -8.40
C GLN A 34 -14.34 -10.84 -9.58
N GLY A 35 -13.67 -11.97 -9.34
CA GLY A 35 -13.43 -13.00 -10.36
C GLY A 35 -12.27 -12.73 -11.32
N LEU A 36 -11.56 -11.61 -11.16
CA LEU A 36 -10.40 -11.26 -11.99
C LEU A 36 -9.06 -11.73 -11.40
N SER A 37 -9.04 -12.04 -10.10
CA SER A 37 -7.84 -12.53 -9.43
C SER A 37 -7.49 -13.95 -9.88
N ASP A 38 -6.22 -14.18 -10.20
CA ASP A 38 -5.68 -15.52 -10.40
C ASP A 38 -5.59 -16.26 -9.06
N ARG A 39 -6.38 -17.33 -8.90
CA ARG A 39 -6.48 -18.08 -7.65
C ARG A 39 -5.15 -18.68 -7.22
N LYS A 40 -4.36 -19.20 -8.16
CA LYS A 40 -3.08 -19.85 -7.84
C LYS A 40 -2.11 -18.83 -7.22
N THR A 41 -2.05 -17.63 -7.79
CA THR A 41 -1.22 -16.53 -7.28
C THR A 41 -1.70 -16.08 -5.89
N VAL A 42 -3.02 -15.95 -5.69
CA VAL A 42 -3.59 -15.62 -4.36
C VAL A 42 -3.24 -16.67 -3.32
N GLU A 43 -3.33 -17.96 -3.65
CA GLU A 43 -2.98 -19.06 -2.74
C GLU A 43 -1.50 -19.04 -2.36
N ILE A 44 -0.61 -18.80 -3.32
CA ILE A 44 0.83 -18.65 -3.07
C ILE A 44 1.09 -17.49 -2.11
N LEU A 45 0.55 -16.30 -2.39
CA LEU A 45 0.78 -15.11 -1.56
C LEU A 45 0.25 -15.30 -0.13
N VAL A 46 -0.98 -15.80 0.01
CA VAL A 46 -1.61 -15.99 1.33
C VAL A 46 -0.87 -17.02 2.17
N ARG A 47 -0.44 -18.15 1.58
CA ARG A 47 0.22 -19.23 2.31
C ARG A 47 1.64 -18.88 2.74
N HIS A 48 2.37 -18.09 1.96
CA HIS A 48 3.71 -17.61 2.35
C HIS A 48 3.68 -16.40 3.28
N GLY A 49 2.55 -15.70 3.40
CA GLY A 49 2.42 -14.48 4.21
C GLY A 49 3.03 -14.58 5.63
N PRO A 50 2.72 -15.62 6.44
CA PRO A 50 3.29 -15.75 7.78
C PRO A 50 4.81 -15.92 7.80
N GLU A 51 5.36 -16.67 6.84
CA GLU A 51 6.81 -16.82 6.67
C GLU A 51 7.47 -15.47 6.37
N GLN A 52 6.85 -14.65 5.50
CA GLN A 52 7.37 -13.33 5.17
C GLN A 52 7.31 -12.36 6.36
N ILE A 53 6.27 -12.42 7.19
CA ILE A 53 6.21 -11.64 8.44
C ILE A 53 7.32 -12.07 9.40
N ASN A 54 7.56 -13.37 9.55
CA ASN A 54 8.64 -13.87 10.40
C ASN A 54 10.01 -13.43 9.87
N TRP A 55 10.23 -13.53 8.56
CA TRP A 55 11.45 -13.03 7.93
C TRP A 55 11.66 -11.54 8.18
N LEU A 56 10.61 -10.70 8.06
CA LEU A 56 10.71 -9.27 8.39
C LEU A 56 11.08 -9.03 9.85
N MET A 57 10.53 -9.80 10.79
CA MET A 57 10.95 -9.72 12.20
C MET A 57 12.41 -10.14 12.39
N GLU A 58 12.87 -11.18 11.70
CA GLU A 58 14.28 -11.60 11.69
C GLU A 58 15.21 -10.55 11.08
N GLN A 59 14.71 -9.77 10.11
CA GLN A 59 15.44 -8.63 9.56
C GLN A 59 15.54 -7.46 10.55
N GLY A 60 14.75 -7.45 11.64
CA GLY A 60 14.78 -6.42 12.68
C GLY A 60 13.53 -5.53 12.74
N VAL A 61 12.51 -5.78 11.91
CA VAL A 61 11.29 -4.96 11.91
C VAL A 61 10.52 -5.15 13.22
N ASP A 62 10.28 -4.06 13.96
CA ASP A 62 9.56 -4.10 15.23
C ASP A 62 8.05 -3.90 15.06
N PHE A 63 7.32 -4.99 14.84
CA PHE A 63 5.86 -4.95 14.80
C PHE A 63 5.25 -4.78 16.20
N SER A 64 4.15 -4.03 16.26
CA SER A 64 3.39 -3.78 17.48
C SER A 64 2.90 -5.08 18.13
N LYS A 65 3.01 -5.14 19.46
CA LYS A 65 2.61 -6.30 20.27
C LYS A 65 1.67 -5.88 21.39
N HIS A 66 0.71 -6.74 21.68
CA HIS A 66 -0.16 -6.67 22.85
C HIS A 66 -0.02 -7.96 23.66
N ASN A 67 0.33 -7.86 24.94
CA ASN A 67 0.61 -8.99 25.84
C ASN A 67 1.61 -10.01 25.25
N GLY A 68 2.67 -9.51 24.61
CA GLY A 68 3.74 -10.33 24.02
C GLY A 68 3.38 -11.02 22.69
N MET A 69 2.17 -10.83 22.17
CA MET A 69 1.74 -11.34 20.87
C MET A 69 1.59 -10.20 19.86
N LEU A 70 1.74 -10.47 18.57
CA LEU A 70 1.49 -9.46 17.53
C LEU A 70 0.09 -8.86 17.70
N ASP A 71 0.02 -7.53 17.71
CA ASP A 71 -1.24 -6.81 17.62
C ASP A 71 -1.73 -6.86 16.17
N LEU A 72 -3.00 -7.24 15.98
CA LEU A 72 -3.58 -7.49 14.67
C LEU A 72 -4.80 -6.61 14.46
N THR A 73 -4.76 -5.82 13.39
CA THR A 73 -5.90 -5.03 12.94
C THR A 73 -6.67 -5.71 11.81
N ARG A 74 -7.78 -5.09 11.41
CA ARG A 74 -8.62 -5.52 10.30
C ARG A 74 -8.90 -4.32 9.40
N GLU A 75 -8.69 -4.51 8.10
CA GLU A 75 -9.06 -3.56 7.06
C GLU A 75 -10.27 -4.09 6.26
N GLY A 76 -10.87 -3.25 5.43
CA GLY A 76 -12.06 -3.60 4.65
C GLY A 76 -11.82 -4.75 3.69
N GLY A 77 -12.88 -5.51 3.44
CA GLY A 77 -12.82 -6.76 2.69
C GLY A 77 -12.32 -7.97 3.50
N HIS A 78 -11.66 -7.79 4.64
CA HIS A 78 -11.24 -8.91 5.49
C HIS A 78 -12.33 -9.39 6.45
N SER A 79 -12.45 -10.70 6.59
CA SER A 79 -13.33 -11.36 7.57
C SER A 79 -12.69 -11.52 8.96
N SER A 80 -11.36 -11.42 9.07
CA SER A 80 -10.60 -11.66 10.30
C SER A 80 -9.56 -10.55 10.58
N ARG A 81 -9.13 -10.41 11.83
CA ARG A 81 -7.99 -9.55 12.21
C ARG A 81 -6.69 -10.26 11.83
N ARG A 82 -5.99 -9.74 10.82
CA ARG A 82 -4.80 -10.37 10.22
C ARG A 82 -3.76 -9.39 9.69
N VAL A 83 -3.99 -8.09 9.90
CA VAL A 83 -3.09 -7.05 9.42
C VAL A 83 -2.08 -6.76 10.53
N VAL A 84 -0.84 -7.18 10.32
CA VAL A 84 0.31 -6.94 11.20
C VAL A 84 0.81 -5.52 10.94
N HIS A 85 1.09 -4.76 12.00
CA HIS A 85 1.41 -3.33 11.86
C HIS A 85 2.48 -2.88 12.86
N ALA A 86 3.07 -1.70 12.63
CA ALA A 86 3.91 -0.97 13.57
C ALA A 86 3.30 0.43 13.78
N GLY A 87 2.44 0.57 14.79
CA GLY A 87 1.61 1.77 14.96
C GLY A 87 0.79 2.06 13.69
N ASP A 88 0.86 3.30 13.21
CA ASP A 88 0.34 3.76 11.92
C ASP A 88 1.45 4.11 10.91
N ILE A 89 2.65 3.56 11.09
CA ILE A 89 3.85 3.84 10.27
C ILE A 89 4.54 2.57 9.76
N THR A 90 3.77 1.48 9.58
CA THR A 90 4.31 0.15 9.26
C THR A 90 5.31 0.15 8.10
N GLY A 91 4.99 0.89 7.04
CA GLY A 91 5.82 0.99 5.84
C GLY A 91 7.17 1.66 6.08
N PHE A 92 7.20 2.71 6.91
CA PHE A 92 8.43 3.37 7.31
C PHE A 92 9.34 2.42 8.09
N GLU A 93 8.80 1.69 9.07
CA GLU A 93 9.57 0.76 9.89
C GLU A 93 10.18 -0.37 9.05
N VAL A 94 9.38 -0.97 8.17
CA VAL A 94 9.85 -2.00 7.24
C VAL A 94 10.94 -1.45 6.31
N GLN A 95 10.68 -0.32 5.65
CA GLN A 95 11.64 0.25 4.71
C GLN A 95 12.96 0.63 5.39
N LYS A 96 12.89 1.26 6.57
CA LYS A 96 14.06 1.66 7.34
C LYS A 96 14.96 0.46 7.60
N GLN A 97 14.42 -0.62 8.16
CA GLN A 97 15.20 -1.80 8.51
C GLN A 97 15.81 -2.49 7.27
N LEU A 98 15.02 -2.65 6.20
CA LEU A 98 15.52 -3.28 4.97
C LEU A 98 16.62 -2.43 4.30
N VAL A 99 16.49 -1.10 4.29
CA VAL A 99 17.52 -0.21 3.77
C VAL A 99 18.80 -0.28 4.60
N GLU A 100 18.68 -0.32 5.93
CA GLU A 100 19.84 -0.50 6.82
C GLU A 100 20.56 -1.83 6.54
N ASN A 101 19.82 -2.94 6.38
CA ASN A 101 20.40 -4.25 6.08
C ASN A 101 21.10 -4.25 4.71
N VAL A 102 20.52 -3.60 3.71
CA VAL A 102 21.12 -3.48 2.37
C VAL A 102 22.38 -2.62 2.39
N LYS A 103 22.37 -1.48 3.09
CA LYS A 103 23.55 -0.60 3.24
C LYS A 103 24.73 -1.28 3.92
N ASN A 104 24.45 -2.23 4.82
CA ASN A 104 25.46 -2.99 5.55
C ASN A 104 25.92 -4.27 4.81
N ASN A 105 25.37 -4.56 3.63
CA ASN A 105 25.73 -5.75 2.86
C ASN A 105 26.75 -5.40 1.76
N ALA A 106 28.00 -5.84 1.94
CA ALA A 106 29.10 -5.58 1.01
C ALA A 106 28.89 -6.17 -0.41
N ASN A 107 27.98 -7.13 -0.58
CA ASN A 107 27.66 -7.72 -1.88
C ASN A 107 26.62 -6.90 -2.67
N ILE A 108 26.03 -5.86 -2.05
CA ILE A 108 25.04 -5.00 -2.70
C ILE A 108 25.66 -3.63 -2.95
N LYS A 109 25.57 -3.17 -4.19
CA LYS A 109 25.97 -1.82 -4.56
C LYS A 109 24.72 -0.97 -4.81
N ILE A 110 24.63 0.14 -4.09
CA ILE A 110 23.52 1.10 -4.22
C ILE A 110 23.98 2.27 -5.09
N TYR A 111 23.17 2.61 -6.08
CA TYR A 111 23.32 3.81 -6.90
C TYR A 111 22.12 4.72 -6.60
N GLU A 112 22.29 5.64 -5.64
CA GLU A 112 21.28 6.66 -5.33
C GLU A 112 21.29 7.74 -6.42
N GLU A 113 20.22 8.54 -6.52
CA GLU A 113 20.10 9.61 -7.52
C GLU A 113 20.41 9.17 -8.96
N THR A 114 20.04 7.93 -9.30
CA THR A 114 20.30 7.30 -10.59
C THR A 114 18.98 6.85 -11.21
N THR A 115 18.51 7.59 -12.20
CA THR A 115 17.20 7.36 -12.84
C THR A 115 17.35 6.39 -13.99
N ALA A 116 16.75 5.19 -13.89
CA ALA A 116 16.69 4.28 -15.04
C ALA A 116 15.80 4.89 -16.14
N ILE A 117 16.33 4.99 -17.36
CA ILE A 117 15.66 5.65 -18.49
C ILE A 117 15.17 4.66 -19.55
N ASP A 118 15.87 3.55 -19.77
CA ASP A 118 15.42 2.49 -20.68
C ASP A 118 16.06 1.14 -20.37
N LEU A 119 15.45 0.07 -20.88
CA LEU A 119 16.04 -1.27 -20.87
C LEU A 119 16.98 -1.43 -22.08
N ILE A 120 18.08 -2.14 -21.89
CA ILE A 120 18.97 -2.55 -22.99
C ILE A 120 18.52 -3.95 -23.41
N THR A 121 18.11 -4.10 -24.66
CA THR A 121 17.62 -5.38 -25.20
C THR A 121 18.47 -5.88 -26.36
N SER A 122 18.68 -7.20 -26.43
CA SER A 122 19.32 -7.89 -27.55
C SER A 122 18.64 -9.24 -27.76
N GLU A 123 18.28 -9.59 -29.01
CA GLU A 123 17.62 -10.87 -29.35
C GLU A 123 16.45 -11.23 -28.42
N ASP A 124 15.52 -10.27 -28.23
CA ASP A 124 14.35 -10.39 -27.35
C ASP A 124 14.66 -10.66 -25.85
N LYS A 125 15.89 -10.38 -25.41
CA LYS A 125 16.31 -10.48 -24.01
C LYS A 125 16.73 -9.13 -23.46
N CYS A 126 16.34 -8.85 -22.22
CA CYS A 126 16.91 -7.74 -21.46
C CYS A 126 18.33 -8.12 -20.99
N VAL A 127 19.31 -7.27 -21.29
CA VAL A 127 20.73 -7.47 -20.95
C VAL A 127 21.28 -6.36 -20.07
N GLY A 128 20.42 -5.43 -19.63
CA GLY A 128 20.85 -4.29 -18.83
C GLY A 128 19.86 -3.13 -18.82
N ILE A 129 20.30 -2.02 -18.26
CA ILE A 129 19.57 -0.74 -18.25
C ILE A 129 20.48 0.40 -18.67
N LYS A 130 19.88 1.42 -19.28
CA LYS A 130 20.46 2.76 -19.36
C LYS A 130 19.91 3.58 -18.22
N ALA A 131 20.77 4.32 -17.54
CA ALA A 131 20.39 5.21 -16.46
C ALA A 131 21.03 6.58 -16.61
N LEU A 132 20.38 7.60 -16.07
CA LEU A 132 20.90 8.95 -15.91
C LEU A 132 21.38 9.11 -14.47
N ASP A 133 22.63 9.51 -14.28
CA ASP A 133 23.10 10.02 -13.00
C ASP A 133 22.58 11.46 -12.84
N ASN A 134 21.69 11.69 -11.88
CA ASN A 134 21.02 12.98 -11.70
C ASN A 134 21.99 14.07 -11.20
N ASN A 135 23.14 13.69 -10.63
CA ASN A 135 24.13 14.66 -10.12
C ASN A 135 25.06 15.16 -11.23
N THR A 136 25.43 14.28 -12.16
CA THR A 136 26.39 14.58 -13.23
C THR A 136 25.73 14.83 -14.58
N SER A 137 24.47 14.43 -14.74
CA SER A 137 23.74 14.38 -16.01
C SER A 137 24.36 13.45 -17.05
N GLU A 138 25.20 12.49 -16.63
CA GLU A 138 25.81 11.50 -17.50
C GLU A 138 24.93 10.25 -17.67
N ILE A 139 24.99 9.65 -18.85
CA ILE A 139 24.34 8.36 -19.12
C ILE A 139 25.28 7.23 -18.75
N ILE A 140 24.79 6.32 -17.91
CA ILE A 140 25.49 5.12 -17.47
C ILE A 140 24.75 3.90 -18.01
N GLU A 141 25.50 2.93 -18.53
CA GLU A 141 24.97 1.63 -18.93
C GLU A 141 25.33 0.57 -17.89
N PHE A 142 24.33 -0.12 -17.38
CA PHE A 142 24.51 -1.25 -16.46
C PHE A 142 24.13 -2.53 -17.17
N TYR A 143 25.09 -3.43 -17.33
CA TYR A 143 24.87 -4.76 -17.91
C TYR A 143 24.70 -5.80 -16.81
N ALA A 144 23.71 -6.69 -16.97
CA ALA A 144 23.42 -7.75 -16.01
C ALA A 144 22.71 -8.92 -16.70
N ASP A 145 22.90 -10.13 -16.15
CA ASP A 145 22.19 -11.33 -16.60
C ASP A 145 20.68 -11.29 -16.28
N THR A 146 20.28 -10.45 -15.32
CA THR A 146 18.89 -10.31 -14.89
C THR A 146 18.62 -8.89 -14.42
N VAL A 147 17.50 -8.32 -14.87
CA VAL A 147 16.99 -7.01 -14.47
C VAL A 147 15.63 -7.19 -13.82
N VAL A 148 15.47 -6.64 -12.62
CA VAL A 148 14.19 -6.64 -11.87
C VAL A 148 13.68 -5.21 -11.78
N LEU A 149 12.49 -4.97 -12.34
CA LEU A 149 11.81 -3.68 -12.19
C LEU A 149 10.95 -3.70 -10.93
N ALA A 150 11.33 -2.88 -9.95
CA ALA A 150 10.60 -2.66 -8.69
C ALA A 150 10.30 -1.17 -8.48
N THR A 151 9.84 -0.49 -9.54
CA THR A 151 9.81 0.98 -9.67
C THR A 151 8.57 1.65 -9.09
N GLY A 152 7.72 0.94 -8.37
CA GLY A 152 6.45 1.48 -7.87
C GLY A 152 5.39 1.66 -8.96
N GLY A 153 4.39 2.49 -8.67
CA GLY A 153 3.16 2.63 -9.48
C GLY A 153 3.03 3.95 -10.24
N ALA A 154 1.81 4.23 -10.71
CA ALA A 154 1.46 5.34 -11.61
C ALA A 154 0.61 6.43 -10.93
N GLY A 155 0.80 6.65 -9.63
CA GLY A 155 -0.07 7.52 -8.84
C GLY A 155 -0.12 8.96 -9.32
N GLN A 156 0.95 9.46 -9.95
CA GLN A 156 1.06 10.82 -10.49
C GLN A 156 0.33 11.04 -11.82
N LEU A 157 -0.32 10.01 -12.39
CA LEU A 157 -1.23 10.21 -13.53
C LEU A 157 -2.53 10.92 -13.12
N TYR A 158 -2.83 11.02 -11.82
CA TYR A 158 -4.05 11.59 -11.28
C TYR A 158 -3.76 12.83 -10.43
N SER A 159 -4.53 13.89 -10.66
CA SER A 159 -4.36 15.18 -9.96
C SER A 159 -4.56 15.10 -8.45
N LYS A 160 -5.39 14.16 -7.98
CA LYS A 160 -5.58 13.86 -6.55
C LYS A 160 -5.03 12.48 -6.23
N THR A 161 -3.86 12.44 -5.60
CA THR A 161 -3.15 11.21 -5.27
C THR A 161 -2.48 11.30 -3.91
N SER A 162 -2.41 10.18 -3.20
CA SER A 162 -1.62 10.03 -1.97
C SER A 162 -0.21 9.46 -2.21
N ASN A 163 0.14 9.23 -3.48
CA ASN A 163 1.45 8.69 -3.86
C ASN A 163 2.48 9.82 -3.90
N PRO A 164 3.76 9.55 -3.57
CA PRO A 164 4.82 10.55 -3.65
C PRO A 164 5.03 10.99 -5.11
N LEU A 165 5.74 12.10 -5.29
CA LEU A 165 6.01 12.68 -6.61
C LEU A 165 6.79 11.75 -7.55
N VAL A 166 7.51 10.77 -6.99
CA VAL A 166 8.29 9.77 -7.74
C VAL A 166 7.45 8.62 -8.31
N ALA A 167 6.14 8.54 -8.01
CA ALA A 167 5.28 7.45 -8.49
C ALA A 167 4.75 7.71 -9.92
N THR A 168 5.65 7.75 -10.90
CA THR A 168 5.42 8.19 -12.29
C THR A 168 5.32 7.05 -13.31
N CYS A 169 5.32 5.78 -12.87
CA CYS A 169 5.17 4.60 -13.72
C CYS A 169 6.38 4.33 -14.66
N ASP A 170 7.57 4.81 -14.34
CA ASP A 170 8.72 4.78 -15.25
C ASP A 170 9.10 3.36 -15.69
N GLY A 171 9.13 2.40 -14.76
CA GLY A 171 9.47 1.00 -15.07
C GLY A 171 8.45 0.32 -15.99
N VAL A 172 7.16 0.61 -15.82
CA VAL A 172 6.11 0.08 -16.71
C VAL A 172 6.28 0.66 -18.12
N ALA A 173 6.60 1.96 -18.22
CA ALA A 173 6.88 2.60 -19.50
C ALA A 173 8.14 2.04 -20.18
N MET A 174 9.22 1.78 -19.42
CA MET A 174 10.43 1.11 -19.92
C MET A 174 10.11 -0.31 -20.41
N ALA A 175 9.35 -1.08 -19.64
CA ALA A 175 8.95 -2.44 -20.02
C ALA A 175 8.14 -2.45 -21.33
N TRP A 176 7.18 -1.52 -21.47
CA TRP A 176 6.39 -1.36 -22.70
C TRP A 176 7.26 -1.04 -23.91
N ARG A 177 8.20 -0.08 -23.79
CA ARG A 177 9.13 0.27 -24.87
C ARG A 177 10.01 -0.92 -25.28
N ALA A 178 10.38 -1.76 -24.32
CA ALA A 178 11.13 -2.99 -24.57
C ALA A 178 10.28 -4.15 -25.16
N GLY A 179 8.99 -3.92 -25.43
CA GLY A 179 8.09 -4.92 -26.04
C GLY A 179 7.39 -5.84 -25.05
N ALA A 180 7.44 -5.56 -23.74
CA ALA A 180 6.70 -6.34 -22.76
C ALA A 180 5.18 -6.13 -22.90
N ILE A 181 4.42 -7.19 -22.70
CA ILE A 181 2.95 -7.11 -22.62
C ILE A 181 2.57 -6.57 -21.25
N LEU A 182 1.89 -5.43 -21.25
CA LEU A 182 1.28 -4.87 -20.04
C LEU A 182 -0.14 -5.41 -19.88
N ARG A 183 -0.61 -5.47 -18.63
CA ARG A 183 -1.91 -6.06 -18.27
C ARG A 183 -2.57 -5.24 -17.18
N ASP A 184 -3.91 -5.18 -17.21
CA ASP A 184 -4.77 -4.68 -16.13
C ASP A 184 -4.50 -3.20 -15.75
N LEU A 185 -3.99 -2.39 -16.69
CA LEU A 185 -3.65 -0.97 -16.46
C LEU A 185 -4.88 -0.09 -16.19
N GLU A 186 -6.06 -0.54 -16.59
CA GLU A 186 -7.34 0.12 -16.35
C GLU A 186 -7.79 0.02 -14.88
N PHE A 187 -7.23 -0.91 -14.10
CA PHE A 187 -7.61 -1.14 -12.71
C PHE A 187 -6.85 -0.21 -11.75
N VAL A 188 -7.30 1.04 -11.68
CA VAL A 188 -6.76 2.04 -10.74
C VAL A 188 -7.60 2.09 -9.46
N GLN A 189 -6.94 1.94 -8.32
CA GLN A 189 -7.59 2.01 -7.01
C GLN A 189 -7.58 3.43 -6.45
N PHE A 190 -8.75 3.99 -6.19
CA PHE A 190 -8.92 5.21 -5.43
C PHE A 190 -9.15 4.87 -3.96
N HIS A 191 -8.26 5.33 -3.08
CA HIS A 191 -8.46 5.18 -1.64
C HIS A 191 -9.63 6.05 -1.17
N PRO A 192 -10.58 5.52 -0.38
CA PRO A 192 -11.79 6.26 0.00
C PRO A 192 -11.51 7.47 0.91
N SER A 193 -10.46 7.40 1.72
CA SER A 193 -10.15 8.40 2.75
C SER A 193 -8.76 9.03 2.53
N ILE A 194 -8.71 10.05 1.68
CA ILE A 194 -7.57 10.98 1.59
C ILE A 194 -8.00 12.34 2.16
N LEU A 195 -7.14 12.96 2.96
CA LEU A 195 -7.35 14.27 3.54
C LEU A 195 -6.95 15.33 2.52
N ASP A 196 -7.92 16.14 2.08
CA ASP A 196 -7.72 17.26 1.18
C ASP A 196 -7.23 18.48 1.96
N HIS A 197 -5.91 18.65 2.04
CA HIS A 197 -5.26 19.80 2.68
C HIS A 197 -4.80 20.88 1.67
N GLY A 198 -5.19 20.73 0.40
CA GLY A 198 -4.86 21.67 -0.68
C GLY A 198 -3.55 21.43 -1.41
N GLU A 199 -2.66 20.58 -0.90
CA GLU A 199 -1.37 20.26 -1.54
C GLU A 199 -1.25 18.76 -1.87
N SER A 200 -0.59 18.46 -3.00
CA SER A 200 -0.25 17.09 -3.41
C SER A 200 1.19 16.76 -2.99
N PRO A 201 1.49 15.58 -2.44
CA PRO A 201 0.57 14.46 -2.25
C PRO A 201 -0.40 14.65 -1.09
N TYR A 202 -1.63 14.17 -1.31
CA TYR A 202 -2.68 14.19 -0.30
C TYR A 202 -2.37 13.20 0.82
N PHE A 203 -2.67 13.60 2.06
CA PHE A 203 -2.39 12.74 3.20
C PHE A 203 -3.40 11.58 3.26
N LEU A 204 -2.91 10.35 3.27
CA LEU A 204 -3.75 9.16 3.40
C LEU A 204 -4.25 9.05 4.85
N ILE A 205 -5.55 8.83 5.03
CA ILE A 205 -6.11 8.39 6.30
C ILE A 205 -6.31 6.88 6.21
N SER A 206 -5.48 6.11 6.93
CA SER A 206 -5.49 4.66 6.91
C SER A 206 -6.89 4.05 7.07
N GLU A 207 -7.15 2.99 6.31
CA GLU A 207 -8.35 2.16 6.46
C GLU A 207 -8.46 1.51 7.85
N ALA A 208 -7.36 1.38 8.57
CA ALA A 208 -7.36 0.94 9.96
C ALA A 208 -8.23 1.84 10.87
N VAL A 209 -8.43 3.12 10.54
CA VAL A 209 -9.35 4.01 11.27
C VAL A 209 -10.79 3.47 11.18
N ARG A 210 -11.25 3.11 9.99
CA ARG A 210 -12.56 2.43 9.80
C ARG A 210 -12.57 1.05 10.46
N GLY A 211 -11.45 0.32 10.35
CA GLY A 211 -11.19 -0.95 11.03
C GLY A 211 -11.45 -0.93 12.54
N GLU A 212 -11.19 0.21 13.17
CA GLU A 212 -11.33 0.44 14.60
C GLU A 212 -12.61 1.17 15.00
N GLY A 213 -13.54 1.31 14.05
CA GLY A 213 -14.89 1.82 14.29
C GLY A 213 -15.14 3.21 13.72
N GLY A 214 -14.20 3.81 12.99
CA GLY A 214 -14.45 5.04 12.25
C GLY A 214 -15.61 4.88 11.26
N VAL A 215 -16.48 5.88 11.20
CA VAL A 215 -17.72 5.89 10.40
C VAL A 215 -17.67 6.98 9.37
N LEU A 216 -18.05 6.68 8.13
CA LEU A 216 -18.25 7.67 7.09
C LEU A 216 -19.62 8.32 7.27
N VAL A 217 -19.63 9.64 7.47
CA VAL A 217 -20.84 10.43 7.72
C VAL A 217 -20.95 11.59 6.75
N ASN A 218 -22.17 12.01 6.42
CA ASN A 218 -22.41 13.22 5.64
C ASN A 218 -22.51 14.46 6.55
N SER A 219 -22.73 15.64 5.99
CA SER A 219 -22.89 16.90 6.73
C SER A 219 -24.10 16.93 7.68
N GLU A 220 -25.05 16.01 7.51
CA GLU A 220 -26.19 15.82 8.43
C GLU A 220 -25.88 14.80 9.54
N LYS A 221 -24.64 14.31 9.61
CA LYS A 221 -24.15 13.26 10.52
C LYS A 221 -24.80 11.90 10.29
N GLU A 222 -25.34 11.66 9.11
CA GLU A 222 -25.90 10.36 8.75
C GLU A 222 -24.78 9.39 8.33
N ALA A 223 -24.77 8.19 8.92
CA ALA A 223 -23.89 7.09 8.53
C ALA A 223 -24.36 6.47 7.20
N PHE A 224 -24.03 7.12 6.09
CA PHE A 224 -24.61 6.83 4.78
C PHE A 224 -24.24 5.45 4.22
N MET A 225 -23.12 4.85 4.64
CA MET A 225 -22.69 3.53 4.15
C MET A 225 -23.72 2.41 4.40
N THR A 226 -24.62 2.62 5.36
CA THR A 226 -25.79 1.76 5.62
C THR A 226 -26.69 1.57 4.39
N ARG A 227 -26.74 2.55 3.48
CA ARG A 227 -27.51 2.47 2.22
C ARG A 227 -26.77 1.76 1.09
N TYR A 228 -25.44 1.66 1.17
CA TYR A 228 -24.61 1.22 0.04
C TYR A 228 -24.12 -0.22 0.17
N HIS A 229 -23.84 -0.70 1.39
CA HIS A 229 -23.27 -2.03 1.55
C HIS A 229 -23.52 -2.66 2.93
N PRO A 230 -23.80 -3.98 3.02
CA PRO A 230 -24.01 -4.66 4.31
C PRO A 230 -22.81 -4.65 5.26
N MET A 231 -21.59 -4.49 4.73
CA MET A 231 -20.37 -4.36 5.55
C MET A 231 -20.12 -2.92 6.05
N LEU A 232 -21.04 -1.99 5.77
CA LEU A 232 -20.96 -0.59 6.19
C LEU A 232 -19.61 0.02 5.76
N ASP A 233 -18.93 0.70 6.68
CA ASP A 233 -17.63 1.35 6.46
C ASP A 233 -16.47 0.38 6.18
N LEU A 234 -16.65 -0.93 6.37
CA LEU A 234 -15.66 -1.96 6.00
C LEU A 234 -15.95 -2.60 4.64
N ALA A 235 -16.84 -2.00 3.84
CA ALA A 235 -17.03 -2.38 2.45
C ALA A 235 -15.72 -2.30 1.66
N PRO A 236 -15.57 -3.10 0.57
CA PRO A 236 -14.40 -3.00 -0.29
C PRO A 236 -14.16 -1.57 -0.79
N ARG A 237 -12.89 -1.16 -0.92
CA ARG A 237 -12.50 0.22 -1.30
C ARG A 237 -13.27 0.76 -2.50
N ALA A 238 -13.44 -0.03 -3.55
CA ALA A 238 -14.18 0.39 -4.73
C ALA A 238 -15.65 0.75 -4.44
N VAL A 239 -16.30 0.06 -3.50
CA VAL A 239 -17.67 0.37 -3.06
C VAL A 239 -17.69 1.64 -2.22
N ALA A 240 -16.81 1.74 -1.22
CA ALA A 240 -16.72 2.91 -0.35
C ALA A 240 -16.40 4.20 -1.14
N SER A 241 -15.42 4.14 -2.05
CA SER A 241 -15.04 5.30 -2.87
C SER A 241 -16.18 5.75 -3.78
N ARG A 242 -16.94 4.82 -4.39
CA ARG A 242 -18.13 5.17 -5.18
C ARG A 242 -19.23 5.79 -4.32
N ALA A 243 -19.49 5.23 -3.14
CA ALA A 243 -20.48 5.78 -2.20
C ALA A 243 -20.12 7.21 -1.79
N ILE A 244 -18.83 7.48 -1.49
CA ILE A 244 -18.36 8.83 -1.16
C ILE A 244 -18.58 9.81 -2.32
N VAL A 245 -18.31 9.40 -3.56
CA VAL A 245 -18.54 10.25 -4.74
C VAL A 245 -20.02 10.54 -4.92
N GLU A 246 -20.88 9.53 -4.76
CA GLU A 246 -22.34 9.69 -4.85
C GLU A 246 -22.86 10.66 -3.78
N GLU A 247 -22.47 10.46 -2.52
CA GLU A 247 -22.85 11.37 -1.42
C GLU A 247 -22.34 12.80 -1.63
N LYS A 248 -21.13 12.96 -2.19
CA LYS A 248 -20.53 14.26 -2.48
C LYS A 248 -21.32 15.09 -3.49
N ASN A 249 -22.20 14.48 -4.27
CA ASN A 249 -23.10 15.22 -5.16
C ASN A 249 -24.15 16.02 -4.38
N THR A 250 -24.47 15.62 -3.14
CA THR A 250 -25.53 16.22 -2.34
C THR A 250 -25.07 16.79 -1.00
N ALA A 251 -23.93 16.33 -0.45
CA ALA A 251 -23.46 16.70 0.88
C ALA A 251 -21.94 16.66 1.01
N GLN A 252 -21.39 17.34 2.01
CA GLN A 252 -19.99 17.11 2.41
C GLN A 252 -19.88 15.77 3.15
N VAL A 253 -18.72 15.11 3.04
CA VAL A 253 -18.45 13.80 3.63
C VAL A 253 -17.28 13.90 4.61
N TYR A 254 -17.41 13.25 5.75
CA TYR A 254 -16.43 13.19 6.83
C TYR A 254 -16.15 11.74 7.25
N SER A 255 -14.97 11.51 7.82
CA SER A 255 -14.65 10.28 8.54
C SER A 255 -14.63 10.57 10.04
N ASP A 256 -15.58 10.02 10.79
CA ASP A 256 -15.78 10.30 12.20
C ASP A 256 -15.35 9.10 13.08
N ILE A 257 -14.40 9.32 13.97
CA ILE A 257 -13.99 8.37 15.03
C ILE A 257 -14.02 9.01 16.42
N THR A 258 -14.70 10.14 16.58
CA THR A 258 -14.72 10.96 17.81
C THR A 258 -15.37 10.27 19.01
N HIS A 259 -16.14 9.20 18.78
CA HIS A 259 -16.72 8.37 19.84
C HIS A 259 -15.67 7.49 20.57
N LYS A 260 -14.43 7.44 20.08
CA LYS A 260 -13.32 6.76 20.76
C LYS A 260 -12.55 7.71 21.67
N ALA A 261 -11.92 7.16 22.71
CA ALA A 261 -11.09 7.93 23.63
C ALA A 261 -9.90 8.57 22.91
N LYS A 262 -9.64 9.85 23.22
CA LYS A 262 -8.58 10.65 22.61
C LYS A 262 -7.19 10.04 22.81
N GLU A 263 -6.95 9.46 23.99
CA GLU A 263 -5.68 8.80 24.34
C GLU A 263 -5.40 7.60 23.42
N MET A 264 -6.45 6.83 23.09
CA MET A 264 -6.34 5.70 22.16
C MET A 264 -5.97 6.20 20.76
N LEU A 265 -6.65 7.24 20.27
CA LEU A 265 -6.38 7.80 18.95
C LEU A 265 -4.95 8.38 18.85
N ALA A 266 -4.53 9.15 19.85
CA ALA A 266 -3.21 9.75 19.88
C ALA A 266 -2.07 8.73 19.99
N THR A 267 -2.33 7.57 20.60
CA THR A 267 -1.34 6.49 20.73
C THR A 267 -1.32 5.59 19.50
N ARG A 268 -2.49 5.21 18.98
CA ARG A 268 -2.61 4.22 17.91
C ARG A 268 -2.43 4.81 16.51
N PHE A 269 -2.90 6.03 16.33
CA PHE A 269 -2.93 6.74 15.05
C PHE A 269 -2.17 8.05 15.19
N ALA A 270 -0.98 8.02 15.77
CA ALA A 270 -0.24 9.22 16.16
C ALA A 270 0.04 10.15 14.98
N ALA A 271 0.45 9.60 13.82
CA ALA A 271 0.72 10.39 12.63
C ALA A 271 -0.57 10.97 12.04
N ILE A 272 -1.64 10.18 11.99
CA ILE A 272 -2.95 10.64 11.51
C ILE A 272 -3.53 11.72 12.46
N TYR A 273 -3.42 11.53 13.77
CA TYR A 273 -3.92 12.45 14.79
C TYR A 273 -3.18 13.80 14.75
N ALA A 274 -1.89 13.80 14.41
CA ALA A 274 -1.11 15.03 14.22
C ALA A 274 -1.49 15.79 12.94
N ALA A 275 -2.03 15.10 11.93
CA ALA A 275 -2.46 15.69 10.66
C ALA A 275 -3.91 16.18 10.65
N SER A 276 -4.70 15.84 11.67
CA SER A 276 -6.15 16.12 11.79
C SER A 276 -6.49 17.33 12.64
#